data_AF-A0A960YXL7-F1
#
_entry.id   AF-A0A960YXL7-F1
#
_cell.length_a   1.000
_cell.length_b   1.000
_cell.length_c   1.000
_cell.angle_alpha   90.00
_cell.angle_beta   90.00
_cell.angle_gamma   90.00
#
_symmetry.space_group_name_H-M   'P 1'
#
loop_
_entity.id
_entity.type
_entity.pdbx_description
1 polymer ?
#
loop_
_entity_poly.entity_id
_entity_poly.type
_entity_poly.pdbx_seq_one_letter_code
_entity_poly.pdbx_strand_id
1 'polypeptide(L)'
;MNARSAWKAVLNELPKKIPLSYFDMFIKPLKISVDSSGNIQLEAPSHLIKNHVQHKYLKEIKSEFEKLNFQNNKIEVIASVLDEKEPKKTSKSKKNIAGTNLYTIDPNSNYIKLKDCLFSKYDFKRDTIEGTIYFKPKNNKKYFKLTDKEFNGILWFLRSTIEFKFVTKNLLEEFLYSPFVPEEHKFKDYLESIKNLWDGKTDYFKKLCECVKVDNEIDFYHFFKKWFKQSIYYGYARHLEKEYNVPETVFLIQGPGFHYKTTFLKSLIPDEIKSLLEYSDFHNKQEKDILYLGSSKVYWLLDEIDRYLKGAKTSELRNFISRSGGTERAAYAKFHTEYTRICSIFGALNPTEFLSEDETGNRRFLIFTIKNPIDIDKANTINKNLIYSQLYNEILKSRNKKDIYWTQSENRLIVENNFRYNYSSHHKELILKYFSPIKKEDFDKNNELHKSLNSTEIMEFILEIHPKLNLYIRTIGKTMQRLGFYQNKSHKVSRSYLVSLNNKD
;
A
#
# COMPACT_ATOMS: atom_id res chain seq x y z
N MET A 1 -55.43 44.56 42.92
CA MET A 1 -54.00 44.67 42.54
C MET A 1 -53.93 44.68 41.02
N ASN A 2 -53.14 45.53 40.36
CA ASN A 2 -53.08 45.52 38.88
C ASN A 2 -52.03 44.48 38.41
N ALA A 3 -52.14 43.97 37.19
CA ALA A 3 -51.27 42.88 36.71
C ALA A 3 -49.77 43.24 36.81
N ARG A 4 -49.42 44.50 36.54
CA ARG A 4 -48.03 45.00 36.67
C ARG A 4 -47.54 45.04 38.12
N SER A 5 -48.39 45.38 39.09
CA SER A 5 -48.02 45.36 40.50
C SER A 5 -47.96 43.93 41.05
N ALA A 6 -48.83 43.04 40.58
CA ALA A 6 -48.76 41.61 40.86
C ALA A 6 -47.44 41.00 40.34
N TRP A 7 -47.05 41.32 39.10
CA TRP A 7 -45.77 40.85 38.54
C TRP A 7 -44.56 41.36 39.31
N LYS A 8 -44.57 42.63 39.78
CA LYS A 8 -43.50 43.15 40.66
C LYS A 8 -43.41 42.39 41.98
N ALA A 9 -44.55 42.03 42.59
CA ALA A 9 -44.57 41.22 43.81
C ALA A 9 -44.01 39.81 43.55
N VAL A 10 -44.40 39.19 42.43
CA VAL A 10 -43.89 37.88 42.00
C VAL A 10 -42.37 37.93 41.74
N LEU A 11 -41.87 38.98 41.09
CA LEU A 11 -40.43 39.18 40.86
C LEU A 11 -39.61 39.38 42.15
N ASN A 12 -40.23 39.83 43.24
CA ASN A 12 -39.56 39.98 44.54
C ASN A 12 -39.49 38.66 45.33
N GLU A 13 -40.42 37.74 45.10
CA GLU A 13 -40.48 36.45 45.83
C GLU A 13 -39.76 35.31 45.09
N LEU A 14 -39.75 35.30 43.75
CA LEU A 14 -39.10 34.25 42.96
C LEU A 14 -37.57 34.08 43.19
N PRO A 15 -36.77 35.14 43.46
CA PRO A 15 -35.34 34.99 43.78
C PRO A 15 -35.07 34.19 45.07
N LYS A 16 -36.06 34.06 45.97
CA LYS A 16 -35.94 33.22 47.18
C LYS A 16 -36.10 31.73 46.89
N LYS A 17 -36.66 31.37 45.73
CA LYS A 17 -36.95 29.98 45.32
C LYS A 17 -36.12 29.50 44.14
N ILE A 18 -35.54 30.42 43.38
CA ILE A 18 -34.78 30.14 42.16
C ILE A 18 -33.39 30.76 42.33
N PRO A 19 -32.30 30.03 41.99
CA PRO A 19 -30.96 30.59 42.08
C PRO A 19 -30.83 31.90 41.28
N LEU A 20 -30.19 32.91 41.86
CA LEU A 20 -30.11 34.27 41.30
C LEU A 20 -29.64 34.31 39.84
N SER A 21 -28.66 33.49 39.47
CA SER A 21 -28.14 33.42 38.09
C SER A 21 -29.20 33.02 37.07
N TYR A 22 -30.10 32.09 37.42
CA TYR A 22 -31.19 31.67 36.54
C TYR A 22 -32.34 32.68 36.55
N PHE A 23 -32.60 33.31 37.69
CA PHE A 23 -33.60 34.37 37.80
C PHE A 23 -33.25 35.57 36.92
N ASP A 24 -32.02 36.08 37.01
CA ASP A 24 -31.56 37.23 36.23
C ASP A 24 -31.53 36.93 34.72
N MET A 25 -31.18 35.70 34.33
CA MET A 25 -31.06 35.30 32.92
C MET A 25 -32.40 34.99 32.25
N PHE A 26 -33.34 34.36 32.95
CA PHE A 26 -34.56 33.81 32.32
C PHE A 26 -35.87 34.46 32.77
N ILE A 27 -35.95 34.99 34.00
CA ILE A 27 -37.21 35.46 34.58
C ILE A 27 -37.29 36.99 34.60
N LYS A 28 -36.23 37.65 35.06
CA LYS A 28 -36.12 39.12 35.09
C LYS A 28 -36.33 39.79 33.71
N PRO A 29 -35.92 39.20 32.57
CA PRO A 29 -36.15 39.81 31.26
C PRO A 29 -37.60 39.73 30.77
N LEU A 30 -38.49 38.98 31.45
CA LEU A 30 -39.88 38.82 31.03
C LEU A 30 -40.69 40.10 31.29
N LYS A 31 -41.44 40.54 30.28
CA LYS A 31 -42.38 41.67 30.40
C LYS A 31 -43.80 41.16 30.53
N ILE A 32 -44.61 41.81 31.36
CA ILE A 32 -46.02 41.46 31.50
C ILE A 32 -46.90 42.32 30.59
N SER A 33 -47.70 41.65 29.77
CA SER A 33 -48.81 42.20 29.00
C SER A 33 -50.11 41.49 29.39
N VAL A 34 -51.25 42.13 29.13
CA VAL A 34 -52.57 41.56 29.40
C VAL A 34 -53.33 41.55 28.08
N ASP A 35 -53.84 40.40 27.68
CA ASP A 35 -54.62 40.26 26.45
C ASP A 35 -56.01 40.90 26.58
N SER A 36 -56.65 41.17 25.45
CA SER A 36 -58.03 41.63 25.28
C SER A 36 -59.08 40.84 26.08
N SER A 37 -58.78 39.57 26.42
CA SER A 37 -59.61 38.68 27.24
C SER A 37 -59.26 38.66 28.73
N GLY A 38 -58.37 39.54 29.20
CA GLY A 38 -57.95 39.65 30.61
C GLY A 38 -56.86 38.66 31.05
N ASN A 39 -56.31 37.84 30.14
CA ASN A 39 -55.28 36.85 30.45
C ASN A 39 -53.88 37.47 30.59
N ILE A 40 -53.04 36.91 31.45
CA ILE A 40 -51.69 37.43 31.73
C ILE A 40 -50.69 36.78 30.75
N GLN A 41 -49.98 37.61 29.99
CA GLN A 41 -48.97 37.19 29.04
C GLN A 41 -47.58 37.65 29.52
N LEU A 42 -46.64 36.71 29.59
CA LEU A 42 -45.23 36.96 29.90
C LEU A 42 -44.42 36.92 28.61
N GLU A 43 -44.04 38.08 28.12
CA GLU A 43 -43.24 38.25 26.90
C GLU A 43 -41.76 38.00 27.19
N ALA A 44 -41.25 36.92 26.63
CA ALA A 44 -39.85 36.55 26.61
C ALA A 44 -39.13 37.16 25.40
N PRO A 45 -37.88 37.65 25.56
CA PRO A 45 -37.14 38.27 24.47
C PRO A 45 -36.63 37.27 23.41
N SER A 46 -36.73 35.96 23.65
CA SER A 46 -36.35 34.92 22.66
C SER A 46 -37.14 33.62 22.84
N HIS A 47 -37.21 32.80 21.78
CA HIS A 47 -37.81 31.46 21.83
C HIS A 47 -37.10 30.53 22.82
N LEU A 48 -35.79 30.69 23.00
CA LEU A 48 -35.02 29.93 23.98
C LEU A 48 -35.49 30.22 25.42
N ILE A 49 -35.65 31.51 25.76
CA ILE A 49 -36.10 31.91 27.10
C ILE A 49 -37.56 31.51 27.29
N LYS A 50 -38.42 31.69 26.27
CA LYS A 50 -39.81 31.21 26.31
C LYS A 50 -39.88 29.72 26.66
N ASN A 51 -39.19 28.87 25.89
CA ASN A 51 -39.24 27.42 26.10
C ASN A 51 -38.68 27.03 27.46
N HIS A 52 -37.56 27.64 27.88
CA HIS A 52 -36.94 27.34 29.16
C HIS A 52 -37.86 27.70 30.34
N VAL A 53 -38.44 28.90 30.34
CA VAL A 53 -39.38 29.34 31.39
C VAL A 53 -40.65 28.50 31.36
N GLN A 54 -41.22 28.25 30.18
CA GLN A 54 -42.45 27.47 30.01
C GLN A 54 -42.31 26.03 30.56
N HIS A 55 -41.18 25.38 30.31
CA HIS A 55 -40.96 24.01 30.77
C HIS A 55 -40.52 23.92 32.24
N LYS A 56 -39.68 24.85 32.70
CA LYS A 56 -38.97 24.70 33.98
C LYS A 56 -39.53 25.55 35.11
N TYR A 57 -40.00 26.76 34.82
CA TYR A 57 -40.34 27.76 35.84
C TYR A 57 -41.80 28.22 35.85
N LEU A 58 -42.61 27.77 34.87
CA LEU A 58 -44.00 28.17 34.73
C LEU A 58 -44.87 27.74 35.93
N LYS A 59 -44.54 26.61 36.56
CA LYS A 59 -45.28 26.12 37.73
C LYS A 59 -45.02 27.00 38.95
N GLU A 60 -43.77 27.37 39.22
CA GLU A 60 -43.45 28.27 40.33
C GLU A 60 -44.05 29.66 40.10
N ILE A 61 -44.00 30.19 38.87
CA ILE A 61 -44.60 31.47 38.52
C ILE A 61 -46.11 31.44 38.77
N LYS A 62 -46.81 30.39 38.31
CA LYS A 62 -48.26 30.23 38.53
C LYS A 62 -48.62 30.17 40.01
N SER A 63 -47.86 29.42 40.81
CA SER A 63 -48.08 29.31 42.26
C SER A 63 -47.97 30.66 42.99
N GLU A 64 -47.04 31.54 42.58
CA GLU A 64 -46.94 32.88 43.20
C GLU A 64 -48.07 33.82 42.75
N PHE A 65 -48.57 33.68 41.53
CA PHE A 65 -49.77 34.42 41.10
C PHE A 65 -51.04 33.94 41.80
N GLU A 66 -51.17 32.63 42.08
CA GLU A 66 -52.31 32.06 42.82
C GLU A 66 -52.42 32.61 44.24
N LYS A 67 -51.30 32.82 44.93
CA LYS A 67 -51.26 33.43 46.28
C LYS A 67 -51.74 34.87 46.32
N LEU A 68 -51.70 35.56 45.19
CA LEU A 68 -52.14 36.95 45.05
C LEU A 68 -53.61 37.07 44.61
N ASN A 69 -54.39 35.98 44.70
CA ASN A 69 -55.80 35.86 44.28
C ASN A 69 -56.05 36.05 42.77
N PHE A 70 -55.08 35.71 41.91
CA PHE A 70 -55.24 35.69 40.44
C PHE A 70 -55.54 34.28 39.91
N GLN A 71 -56.51 33.58 40.49
CA GLN A 71 -56.78 32.16 40.22
C GLN A 71 -57.46 31.88 38.86
N ASN A 72 -58.09 32.86 38.21
CA ASN A 72 -58.94 32.64 37.03
C ASN A 72 -58.35 33.11 35.68
N ASN A 73 -57.10 33.57 35.63
CA ASN A 73 -56.52 34.11 34.40
C ASN A 73 -55.45 33.14 33.86
N LYS A 74 -55.56 32.73 32.59
CA LYS A 74 -54.53 31.88 31.97
C LYS A 74 -53.21 32.66 31.90
N ILE A 75 -52.16 32.11 32.50
CA ILE A 75 -50.80 32.65 32.42
C ILE A 75 -50.06 31.91 31.29
N GLU A 76 -49.69 32.65 30.25
CA GLU A 76 -48.98 32.14 29.08
C GLU A 76 -47.68 32.90 28.83
N VAL A 77 -46.64 32.21 28.36
CA VAL A 77 -45.35 32.81 28.01
C VAL A 77 -45.26 32.93 26.49
N ILE A 78 -45.00 34.12 25.97
CA ILE A 78 -44.98 34.44 24.53
C ILE A 78 -43.60 34.98 24.17
N ALA A 79 -43.14 34.81 22.93
CA ALA A 79 -41.89 35.41 22.47
C ALA A 79 -42.18 36.74 21.77
N SER A 80 -41.39 37.78 22.04
CA SER A 80 -41.62 39.14 21.53
C SER A 80 -41.04 39.43 20.14
N VAL A 81 -40.40 38.47 19.47
CA VAL A 81 -39.78 38.69 18.15
C VAL A 81 -40.51 37.89 17.07
N LEU A 82 -41.20 38.63 16.19
CA LEU A 82 -41.54 38.25 14.82
C LEU A 82 -40.29 38.51 13.97
N ASP A 83 -39.49 37.48 13.68
CA ASP A 83 -38.66 37.35 12.47
C ASP A 83 -37.74 36.12 12.56
N GLU A 84 -38.23 35.00 12.03
CA GLU A 84 -37.59 34.15 11.02
C GLU A 84 -38.54 32.96 10.81
N LYS A 85 -39.03 32.82 9.58
CA LYS A 85 -39.92 31.72 9.19
C LYS A 85 -39.23 30.40 9.51
N GLU A 86 -39.75 29.64 10.48
CA GLU A 86 -39.53 28.20 10.52
C GLU A 86 -39.83 27.64 9.12
N PRO A 87 -38.96 26.81 8.54
CA PRO A 87 -39.27 26.19 7.26
C PRO A 87 -40.57 25.41 7.44
N LYS A 88 -41.59 25.76 6.63
CA LYS A 88 -42.87 25.06 6.59
C LYS A 88 -42.59 23.56 6.58
N LYS A 89 -42.89 22.87 7.69
CA LYS A 89 -43.14 21.44 7.66
C LYS A 89 -44.33 21.26 6.73
N THR A 90 -44.06 20.95 5.46
CA THR A 90 -45.04 20.28 4.63
C THR A 90 -45.57 19.12 5.47
N SER A 91 -46.87 19.13 5.71
CA SER A 91 -47.60 17.96 6.17
C SER A 91 -47.31 16.84 5.18
N LYS A 92 -46.25 16.06 5.43
CA LYS A 92 -46.22 14.69 4.96
C LYS A 92 -47.46 14.09 5.60
N SER A 93 -48.44 13.81 4.77
CA SER A 93 -49.50 12.88 5.11
C SER A 93 -48.84 11.74 5.88
N LYS A 94 -49.26 11.52 7.12
CA LYS A 94 -49.00 10.26 7.79
C LYS A 94 -49.73 9.22 6.95
N LYS A 95 -49.09 8.74 5.88
CA LYS A 95 -49.43 7.43 5.32
C LYS A 95 -49.19 6.48 6.48
N ASN A 96 -50.24 5.78 6.88
CA ASN A 96 -50.16 4.66 7.79
C ASN A 96 -49.12 3.67 7.21
N ILE A 97 -47.90 3.73 7.72
CA ILE A 97 -46.86 2.72 7.53
C ILE A 97 -47.06 1.69 8.64
N ALA A 98 -48.26 1.11 8.68
CA ALA A 98 -48.52 -0.13 9.40
C ALA A 98 -48.50 -1.21 8.32
N GLY A 99 -47.33 -1.77 8.06
CA GLY A 99 -47.14 -2.85 7.07
C GLY A 99 -46.00 -2.66 6.07
N THR A 100 -45.40 -1.47 5.98
CA THR A 100 -44.20 -1.26 5.14
C THR A 100 -42.96 -1.61 5.94
N ASN A 101 -42.17 -2.56 5.44
CA ASN A 101 -40.85 -2.88 5.98
C ASN A 101 -40.06 -1.57 6.14
N LEU A 102 -39.71 -1.20 7.37
CA LEU A 102 -38.95 0.03 7.69
C LEU A 102 -37.57 0.09 6.99
N TYR A 103 -37.13 -1.04 6.44
CA TYR A 103 -35.90 -1.20 5.66
C TYR A 103 -36.13 -1.17 4.13
N THR A 104 -37.31 -0.77 3.65
CA THR A 104 -37.56 -0.60 2.21
C THR A 104 -36.85 0.65 1.68
N ILE A 105 -36.06 0.45 0.62
CA ILE A 105 -35.32 1.53 -0.05
C ILE A 105 -36.35 2.46 -0.72
N ASP A 106 -36.37 3.75 -0.36
CA ASP A 106 -37.24 4.76 -1.00
C ASP A 106 -36.72 5.07 -2.42
N PRO A 107 -37.42 4.65 -3.50
CA PRO A 107 -36.99 4.87 -4.89
C PRO A 107 -36.84 6.35 -5.25
N ASN A 108 -37.54 7.23 -4.53
CA ASN A 108 -37.51 8.68 -4.76
C ASN A 108 -36.43 9.41 -3.95
N SER A 109 -35.63 8.67 -3.18
CA SER A 109 -34.49 9.24 -2.46
C SER A 109 -33.54 9.97 -3.42
N ASN A 110 -33.05 11.14 -2.99
CA ASN A 110 -32.07 11.92 -3.75
C ASN A 110 -30.82 11.10 -4.08
N TYR A 111 -30.47 10.10 -3.26
CA TYR A 111 -29.35 9.20 -3.50
C TYR A 111 -29.58 8.28 -4.72
N ILE A 112 -30.79 7.76 -4.88
CA ILE A 112 -31.13 6.87 -5.99
C ILE A 112 -31.25 7.66 -7.27
N LYS A 113 -31.89 8.82 -7.21
CA LYS A 113 -31.93 9.76 -8.34
C LYS A 113 -30.54 10.18 -8.80
N LEU A 114 -29.64 10.48 -7.86
CA LEU A 114 -28.25 10.81 -8.17
C LEU A 114 -27.54 9.61 -8.82
N LYS A 115 -27.68 8.42 -8.24
CA LYS A 115 -27.15 7.17 -8.79
C LYS A 115 -27.61 6.96 -10.24
N ASP A 116 -28.92 7.04 -10.48
CA ASP A 116 -29.52 6.77 -11.79
C ASP A 116 -29.09 7.84 -12.81
N CYS A 117 -29.02 9.11 -12.39
CA CYS A 117 -28.48 10.20 -13.22
C CYS A 117 -27.02 9.93 -13.61
N LEU A 118 -26.17 9.55 -12.65
CA LEU A 118 -24.77 9.27 -12.89
C LEU A 118 -24.57 8.06 -13.80
N PHE A 119 -25.25 6.94 -13.54
CA PHE A 119 -25.16 5.74 -14.39
C PHE A 119 -25.80 5.89 -15.76
N SER A 120 -26.74 6.82 -15.93
CA SER A 120 -27.29 7.16 -17.27
C SER A 120 -26.24 7.81 -18.17
N LYS A 121 -25.22 8.47 -17.60
CA LYS A 121 -24.20 9.23 -18.35
C LYS A 121 -22.82 8.61 -18.30
N TYR A 122 -22.47 7.93 -17.22
CA TYR A 122 -21.14 7.42 -16.96
C TYR A 122 -21.19 5.98 -16.46
N ASP A 123 -20.27 5.15 -16.95
CA ASP A 123 -19.94 3.88 -16.34
C ASP A 123 -18.74 4.09 -15.42
N PHE A 124 -18.88 3.75 -14.14
CA PHE A 124 -17.78 3.77 -13.17
C PHE A 124 -17.25 2.37 -12.94
N LYS A 125 -15.96 2.28 -12.59
CA LYS A 125 -15.34 1.05 -12.07
C LYS A 125 -14.18 1.41 -11.15
N ARG A 126 -13.93 0.61 -10.13
CA ARG A 126 -12.84 0.82 -9.18
C ARG A 126 -11.82 -0.30 -9.29
N ASP A 127 -10.56 0.05 -9.48
CA ASP A 127 -9.47 -0.93 -9.48
C ASP A 127 -9.16 -1.33 -8.03
N THR A 128 -9.27 -2.62 -7.71
CA THR A 128 -8.97 -3.16 -6.38
C THR A 128 -7.48 -3.14 -6.04
N ILE A 129 -6.61 -3.09 -7.05
CA ILE A 129 -5.15 -3.03 -6.86
C ILE A 129 -4.72 -1.60 -6.59
N GLU A 130 -5.00 -0.68 -7.53
CA GLU A 130 -4.57 0.73 -7.42
C GLU A 130 -5.45 1.55 -6.46
N GLY A 131 -6.65 1.07 -6.13
CA GLY A 131 -7.68 1.82 -5.40
C GLY A 131 -8.27 2.98 -6.20
N THR A 132 -7.89 3.12 -7.47
CA THR A 132 -8.25 4.23 -8.36
C THR A 132 -9.61 3.97 -9.01
N ILE A 133 -10.43 5.02 -9.09
CA ILE A 133 -11.70 4.97 -9.80
C ILE A 133 -11.47 5.40 -11.25
N TYR A 134 -12.00 4.61 -12.17
CA TYR A 134 -12.07 4.90 -13.58
C TYR A 134 -13.51 5.16 -13.98
N PHE A 135 -13.73 6.08 -14.90
CA PHE A 135 -15.06 6.39 -15.43
C PHE A 135 -15.03 6.47 -16.96
N LYS A 136 -16.18 6.18 -17.58
CA LYS A 136 -16.35 6.21 -19.03
C LYS A 136 -17.68 6.86 -19.35
N PRO A 137 -17.71 8.01 -20.04
CA PRO A 137 -18.96 8.54 -20.58
C PRO A 137 -19.62 7.53 -21.51
N LYS A 138 -20.95 7.36 -21.50
CA LYS A 138 -21.66 6.38 -22.33
C LYS A 138 -21.36 6.51 -23.84
N ASN A 139 -21.04 7.71 -24.29
CA ASN A 139 -20.69 7.99 -25.69
C ASN A 139 -19.23 7.63 -26.04
N ASN A 140 -18.44 7.15 -25.08
CA ASN A 140 -17.03 6.85 -25.26
C ASN A 140 -16.76 5.35 -25.02
N LYS A 141 -15.76 4.82 -25.74
CA LYS A 141 -15.32 3.43 -25.60
C LYS A 141 -14.24 3.24 -24.53
N LYS A 142 -13.48 4.29 -24.20
CA LYS A 142 -12.31 4.21 -23.29
C LYS A 142 -12.65 4.72 -21.89
N TYR A 143 -12.16 4.01 -20.88
CA TYR A 143 -12.18 4.46 -19.49
C TYR A 143 -11.05 5.47 -19.25
N PHE A 144 -11.35 6.48 -18.44
CA PHE A 144 -10.40 7.50 -17.98
C PHE A 144 -10.24 7.41 -16.47
N LYS A 145 -9.03 7.71 -15.99
CA LYS A 145 -8.76 7.85 -14.56
C LYS A 145 -9.53 9.05 -14.02
N LEU A 146 -10.23 8.88 -12.91
CA LEU A 146 -10.87 9.97 -12.20
C LEU A 146 -9.80 10.77 -11.46
N THR A 147 -9.49 11.98 -11.92
CA THR A 147 -8.66 12.94 -11.19
C THR A 147 -9.53 14.04 -10.58
N ASP A 148 -8.94 14.93 -9.78
CA ASP A 148 -9.63 16.09 -9.21
C ASP A 148 -10.30 16.95 -10.29
N LYS A 149 -9.71 17.02 -11.49
CA LYS A 149 -10.30 17.77 -12.61
C LYS A 149 -11.62 17.14 -13.06
N GLU A 150 -11.63 15.83 -13.31
CA GLU A 150 -12.84 15.13 -13.75
C GLU A 150 -13.88 15.05 -12.62
N PHE A 151 -13.45 14.85 -11.38
CA PHE A 151 -14.33 14.90 -10.20
C PHE A 151 -15.04 16.26 -10.09
N ASN A 152 -14.28 17.36 -10.16
CA ASN A 152 -14.86 18.70 -10.12
C ASN A 152 -15.74 18.98 -11.36
N GLY A 153 -15.40 18.42 -12.52
CA GLY A 153 -16.22 18.48 -13.73
C GLY A 153 -17.58 17.80 -13.58
N ILE A 154 -17.61 16.58 -13.03
CA ILE A 154 -18.85 15.85 -12.72
C ILE A 154 -19.69 16.63 -11.71
N LEU A 155 -19.05 17.15 -10.65
CA LEU A 155 -19.74 17.96 -9.64
C LEU A 155 -20.33 19.24 -10.23
N TRP A 156 -19.57 19.94 -11.09
CA TRP A 156 -20.06 21.13 -11.78
C TRP A 156 -21.28 20.79 -12.63
N PHE A 157 -21.22 19.72 -13.43
CA PHE A 157 -22.33 19.26 -14.24
C PHE A 157 -23.58 18.97 -13.39
N LEU A 158 -23.44 18.25 -12.27
CA LEU A 158 -24.55 17.97 -11.36
C LEU A 158 -25.18 19.26 -10.83
N ARG A 159 -24.35 20.21 -10.38
CA ARG A 159 -24.83 21.51 -9.84
C ARG A 159 -25.46 22.42 -10.89
N SER A 160 -25.16 22.22 -12.17
CA SER A 160 -25.81 22.92 -13.28
C SER A 160 -27.24 22.41 -13.54
N THR A 161 -27.63 21.26 -13.01
CA THR A 161 -29.00 20.74 -13.14
C THR A 161 -29.89 21.23 -12.00
N ILE A 162 -31.17 21.48 -12.29
CA ILE A 162 -32.15 21.95 -11.28
C ILE A 162 -32.29 20.93 -10.14
N GLU A 163 -32.33 19.63 -10.48
CA GLU A 163 -32.55 18.54 -9.52
C GLU A 163 -31.36 18.34 -8.56
N PHE A 164 -30.12 18.59 -9.01
CA PHE A 164 -28.89 18.35 -8.24
C PHE A 164 -28.10 19.61 -7.88
N LYS A 165 -28.73 20.79 -7.94
CA LYS A 165 -28.13 22.11 -7.66
C LYS A 165 -27.36 22.19 -6.34
N PHE A 166 -27.81 21.47 -5.32
CA PHE A 166 -27.24 21.51 -3.96
C PHE A 166 -26.37 20.29 -3.60
N VAL A 167 -25.98 19.46 -4.58
CA VAL A 167 -25.08 18.32 -4.32
C VAL A 167 -23.75 18.81 -3.75
N THR A 168 -23.32 18.18 -2.65
CA THR A 168 -22.05 18.46 -1.97
C THR A 168 -20.94 17.58 -2.54
N LYS A 169 -19.67 17.98 -2.31
CA LYS A 169 -18.50 17.15 -2.66
C LYS A 169 -18.56 15.80 -1.94
N ASN A 170 -18.83 15.83 -0.64
CA ASN A 170 -18.93 14.64 0.20
C ASN A 170 -19.99 13.66 -0.33
N LEU A 171 -21.15 14.14 -0.80
CA LEU A 171 -22.19 13.26 -1.34
C LEU A 171 -21.72 12.51 -2.61
N LEU A 172 -20.97 13.20 -3.48
CA LEU A 172 -20.38 12.58 -4.66
C LEU A 172 -19.26 11.60 -4.30
N GLU A 173 -18.42 11.93 -3.31
CA GLU A 173 -17.40 11.01 -2.78
C GLU A 173 -18.04 9.76 -2.17
N GLU A 174 -19.07 9.92 -1.35
CA GLU A 174 -19.84 8.81 -0.77
C GLU A 174 -20.40 7.90 -1.86
N PHE A 175 -20.93 8.46 -2.95
CA PHE A 175 -21.36 7.68 -4.11
C PHE A 175 -20.20 6.91 -4.76
N LEU A 176 -19.07 7.57 -5.02
CA LEU A 176 -17.93 6.99 -5.72
C LEU A 176 -17.24 5.87 -4.93
N TYR A 177 -17.21 5.97 -3.59
CA TYR A 177 -16.68 4.95 -2.69
C TYR A 177 -17.76 3.99 -2.16
N SER A 178 -18.99 4.07 -2.67
CA SER A 178 -20.07 3.15 -2.31
C SER A 178 -19.95 1.81 -3.05
N PRO A 179 -20.62 0.76 -2.58
CA PRO A 179 -20.76 -0.51 -3.29
C PRO A 179 -21.47 -0.42 -4.65
N PHE A 180 -22.00 0.75 -5.03
CA PHE A 180 -22.61 0.92 -6.35
C PHE A 180 -21.58 0.94 -7.48
N VAL A 181 -20.35 1.39 -7.21
CA VAL A 181 -19.28 1.35 -8.20
C VAL A 181 -18.69 -0.05 -8.24
N PRO A 182 -18.79 -0.77 -9.37
CA PRO A 182 -18.28 -2.13 -9.47
C PRO A 182 -16.75 -2.15 -9.32
N GLU A 183 -16.27 -3.17 -8.63
CA GLU A 183 -14.84 -3.41 -8.45
C GLU A 183 -14.31 -4.31 -9.57
N GLU A 184 -13.12 -3.96 -10.07
CA GLU A 184 -12.41 -4.66 -11.14
C GLU A 184 -10.99 -4.96 -10.65
N HIS A 185 -10.49 -6.16 -10.95
CA HIS A 185 -9.13 -6.53 -10.61
C HIS A 185 -8.30 -6.55 -11.90
N LYS A 186 -7.79 -5.38 -12.29
CA LYS A 186 -7.20 -5.13 -13.62
C LYS A 186 -6.24 -6.22 -14.11
N PHE A 187 -5.36 -6.72 -13.23
CA PHE A 187 -4.41 -7.77 -13.58
C PHE A 187 -5.07 -9.13 -13.84
N LYS A 188 -6.14 -9.45 -13.09
CA LYS A 188 -6.93 -10.68 -13.26
C LYS A 188 -7.66 -10.63 -14.59
N ASP A 189 -8.38 -9.54 -14.84
CA ASP A 189 -9.18 -9.39 -16.06
C ASP A 189 -8.29 -9.41 -17.31
N TYR A 190 -7.10 -8.81 -17.22
CA TYR A 190 -6.07 -8.96 -18.24
C TYR A 190 -5.68 -10.43 -18.46
N LEU A 191 -5.26 -11.16 -17.41
CA LEU A 191 -4.86 -12.56 -17.53
C LEU A 191 -5.97 -13.47 -18.06
N GLU A 192 -7.21 -13.23 -17.65
CA GLU A 192 -8.39 -13.95 -18.14
C GLU A 192 -8.64 -13.66 -19.63
N SER A 193 -8.47 -12.41 -20.07
CA SER A 193 -8.66 -12.03 -21.48
C SER A 193 -7.65 -12.70 -22.43
N ILE A 194 -6.42 -12.93 -21.96
CA ILE A 194 -5.36 -13.53 -22.77
C ILE A 194 -5.22 -15.04 -22.58
N LYS A 195 -5.99 -15.65 -21.68
CA LYS A 195 -5.86 -17.06 -21.27
C LYS A 195 -5.85 -18.04 -22.45
N ASN A 196 -6.60 -17.76 -23.52
CA ASN A 196 -6.76 -18.65 -24.66
C ASN A 196 -5.82 -18.34 -25.84
N LEU A 197 -4.91 -17.36 -25.71
CA LEU A 197 -3.99 -16.99 -26.80
C LEU A 197 -2.89 -18.02 -27.04
N TRP A 198 -2.45 -18.73 -26.00
CA TRP A 198 -1.39 -19.73 -26.11
C TRP A 198 -1.90 -21.05 -26.70
N ASP A 199 -1.17 -21.57 -27.68
CA ASP A 199 -1.48 -22.81 -28.41
C ASP A 199 -1.25 -24.10 -27.59
N GLY A 200 -0.73 -24.00 -26.37
CA GLY A 200 -0.42 -25.14 -25.50
C GLY A 200 0.87 -25.89 -25.88
N LYS A 201 1.58 -25.47 -26.92
CA LYS A 201 2.73 -26.20 -27.50
C LYS A 201 3.99 -25.36 -27.58
N THR A 202 3.87 -24.12 -28.06
CA THR A 202 5.02 -23.26 -28.34
C THR A 202 5.55 -22.64 -27.06
N ASP A 203 6.83 -22.81 -26.76
CA ASP A 203 7.46 -22.16 -25.61
C ASP A 203 7.94 -20.74 -25.96
N TYR A 204 7.04 -19.77 -25.86
CA TYR A 204 7.35 -18.36 -26.08
C TYR A 204 8.29 -17.80 -25.01
N PHE A 205 8.20 -18.30 -23.77
CA PHE A 205 9.12 -17.90 -22.70
C PHE A 205 10.56 -18.35 -22.99
N LYS A 206 10.76 -19.54 -23.57
CA LYS A 206 12.07 -20.00 -24.02
C LYS A 206 12.65 -19.11 -25.12
N LYS A 207 11.84 -18.75 -26.13
CA LYS A 207 12.24 -17.81 -27.19
C LYS A 207 12.71 -16.46 -26.61
N LEU A 208 12.04 -15.98 -25.56
CA LEU A 208 12.46 -14.77 -24.84
C LEU A 208 13.81 -14.98 -24.13
N CYS A 209 13.98 -16.10 -23.44
CA CYS A 209 15.24 -16.42 -22.74
C CYS A 209 16.43 -16.54 -23.69
N GLU A 210 16.22 -17.05 -24.90
CA GLU A 210 17.27 -17.16 -25.92
C GLU A 210 17.86 -15.80 -26.37
N CYS A 211 17.12 -14.70 -26.16
CA CYS A 211 17.58 -13.34 -26.44
C CYS A 211 18.63 -12.84 -25.43
N VAL A 212 18.79 -13.55 -24.31
CA VAL A 212 19.71 -13.20 -23.22
C VAL A 212 20.76 -14.30 -23.08
N LYS A 213 22.04 -13.94 -23.26
CA LYS A 213 23.17 -14.84 -23.02
C LYS A 213 23.78 -14.54 -21.66
N VAL A 214 23.77 -15.52 -20.75
CA VAL A 214 24.27 -15.37 -19.38
C VAL A 214 25.57 -16.13 -19.14
N ASP A 215 26.35 -15.67 -18.17
CA ASP A 215 27.59 -16.31 -17.68
C ASP A 215 27.41 -17.12 -16.38
N ASN A 216 26.18 -17.29 -15.93
CA ASN A 216 25.87 -18.07 -14.75
C ASN A 216 25.93 -19.58 -15.06
N GLU A 217 26.36 -20.37 -14.09
CA GLU A 217 26.30 -21.84 -14.17
C GLU A 217 24.87 -22.37 -13.92
N ILE A 218 24.07 -21.62 -13.15
CA ILE A 218 22.66 -21.96 -12.90
C ILE A 218 21.81 -21.76 -14.16
N ASP A 219 20.79 -22.61 -14.35
CA ASP A 219 19.91 -22.57 -15.51
C ASP A 219 19.05 -21.29 -15.54
N PHE A 220 19.43 -20.35 -16.40
CA PHE A 220 18.69 -19.10 -16.58
C PHE A 220 17.21 -19.30 -16.92
N TYR A 221 16.90 -20.23 -17.83
CA TYR A 221 15.53 -20.45 -18.27
C TYR A 221 14.66 -20.91 -17.09
N HIS A 222 15.13 -21.91 -16.34
CA HIS A 222 14.39 -22.45 -15.20
C HIS A 222 14.13 -21.40 -14.12
N PHE A 223 15.19 -20.72 -13.66
CA PHE A 223 15.08 -19.75 -12.56
C PHE A 223 14.32 -18.48 -12.98
N PHE A 224 14.54 -17.96 -14.19
CA PHE A 224 13.83 -16.79 -14.68
C PHE A 224 12.34 -17.09 -14.90
N LYS A 225 12.02 -18.25 -15.48
CA LYS A 225 10.63 -18.68 -15.66
C LYS A 225 9.91 -18.83 -14.33
N LYS A 226 10.55 -19.45 -13.35
CA LYS A 226 9.96 -19.65 -12.03
C LYS A 226 9.74 -18.33 -11.30
N TRP A 227 10.71 -17.42 -11.34
CA TRP A 227 10.54 -16.06 -10.80
C TRP A 227 9.37 -15.33 -11.47
N PHE A 228 9.28 -15.37 -12.80
CA PHE A 228 8.20 -14.70 -13.54
C PHE A 228 6.82 -15.31 -13.25
N LYS A 229 6.75 -16.65 -13.12
CA LYS A 229 5.53 -17.35 -12.67
C LYS A 229 5.12 -16.94 -11.27
N GLN A 230 6.07 -16.78 -10.34
CA GLN A 230 5.78 -16.24 -9.01
C GLN A 230 5.20 -14.84 -9.12
N SER A 231 5.78 -13.95 -9.94
CA SER A 231 5.27 -12.59 -10.11
C SER A 231 3.83 -12.55 -10.62
N ILE A 232 3.50 -13.37 -11.62
CA ILE A 232 2.11 -13.51 -12.10
C ILE A 232 1.22 -14.10 -11.01
N TYR A 233 1.69 -15.14 -10.30
CA TYR A 233 0.92 -15.78 -9.24
C TYR A 233 0.55 -14.79 -8.12
N TYR A 234 1.50 -14.02 -7.60
CA TYR A 234 1.23 -13.05 -6.53
C TYR A 234 0.36 -11.87 -6.99
N GLY A 235 0.57 -11.37 -8.22
CA GLY A 235 -0.30 -10.36 -8.81
C GLY A 235 -1.74 -10.85 -8.96
N TYR A 236 -1.95 -12.13 -9.27
CA TYR A 236 -3.27 -12.76 -9.41
C TYR A 236 -3.88 -13.17 -8.05
N ALA A 237 -3.07 -13.68 -7.13
CA ALA A 237 -3.50 -14.26 -5.85
C ALA A 237 -4.13 -13.24 -4.90
N ARG A 238 -3.89 -11.93 -5.07
CA ARG A 238 -4.60 -10.89 -4.31
C ARG A 238 -6.12 -10.97 -4.49
N HIS A 239 -6.59 -11.43 -5.65
CA HIS A 239 -8.01 -11.70 -5.87
C HIS A 239 -8.53 -12.93 -5.09
N LEU A 240 -7.66 -13.85 -4.67
CA LEU A 240 -8.06 -15.13 -4.08
C LEU A 240 -8.11 -15.13 -2.55
N GLU A 241 -7.77 -14.01 -1.88
CA GLU A 241 -7.82 -13.79 -0.42
C GLU A 241 -7.17 -14.87 0.45
N LYS A 242 -6.40 -15.80 -0.14
CA LYS A 242 -5.88 -17.00 0.53
C LYS A 242 -4.36 -17.04 0.48
N GLU A 243 -3.78 -16.95 1.67
CA GLU A 243 -2.36 -17.02 2.04
C GLU A 243 -1.54 -15.72 1.83
N TYR A 244 -1.01 -15.20 2.95
CA TYR A 244 -0.15 -14.02 3.10
C TYR A 244 1.28 -14.18 2.54
N ASN A 245 1.47 -15.06 1.55
CA ASN A 245 2.79 -15.21 0.94
C ASN A 245 3.04 -14.03 0.00
N VAL A 246 4.25 -13.51 0.01
CA VAL A 246 4.66 -12.37 -0.81
C VAL A 246 5.92 -12.67 -1.62
N PRO A 247 6.19 -11.96 -2.73
CA PRO A 247 7.39 -12.20 -3.53
C PRO A 247 8.68 -11.90 -2.74
N GLU A 248 9.42 -12.91 -2.28
CA GLU A 248 10.63 -12.73 -1.46
C GLU A 248 11.94 -12.62 -2.27
N THR A 249 11.87 -12.71 -3.60
CA THR A 249 13.04 -12.74 -4.47
C THR A 249 13.03 -11.59 -5.47
N VAL A 250 14.14 -10.85 -5.49
CA VAL A 250 14.43 -9.77 -6.44
C VAL A 250 15.21 -10.33 -7.62
N PHE A 251 14.73 -10.11 -8.84
CA PHE A 251 15.45 -10.52 -10.05
C PHE A 251 16.37 -9.41 -10.55
N LEU A 252 17.63 -9.75 -10.84
CA LEU A 252 18.64 -8.79 -11.21
C LEU A 252 19.43 -9.22 -12.44
N ILE A 253 19.55 -8.31 -13.39
CA ILE A 253 20.45 -8.48 -14.54
C ILE A 253 21.68 -7.60 -14.34
N GLN A 254 22.83 -8.22 -14.20
CA GLN A 254 24.13 -7.57 -14.09
C GLN A 254 24.87 -7.60 -15.44
N GLY A 255 25.58 -6.54 -15.78
CA GLY A 255 26.46 -6.51 -16.95
C GLY A 255 26.92 -5.09 -17.26
N PRO A 256 27.70 -4.87 -18.31
CA PRO A 256 28.10 -3.52 -18.71
C PRO A 256 26.91 -2.59 -18.98
N GLY A 257 27.17 -1.27 -18.93
CA GLY A 257 26.22 -0.26 -19.40
C GLY A 257 25.90 -0.45 -20.90
N PHE A 258 24.83 0.17 -21.39
CA PHE A 258 24.42 0.13 -22.81
C PHE A 258 24.09 -1.25 -23.40
N HIS A 259 24.00 -2.31 -22.59
CA HIS A 259 23.59 -3.66 -23.04
C HIS A 259 22.05 -3.88 -23.03
N TYR A 260 21.25 -2.82 -23.15
CA TYR A 260 19.78 -2.87 -23.19
C TYR A 260 19.07 -3.53 -21.99
N LYS A 261 19.74 -3.73 -20.83
CA LYS A 261 19.17 -4.40 -19.65
C LYS A 261 17.85 -3.79 -19.17
N THR A 262 17.84 -2.49 -18.88
CA THR A 262 16.64 -1.78 -18.41
C THR A 262 15.55 -1.77 -19.48
N THR A 263 15.92 -1.63 -20.75
CA THR A 263 14.99 -1.68 -21.89
C THR A 263 14.34 -3.05 -22.01
N PHE A 264 15.12 -4.13 -21.90
CA PHE A 264 14.62 -5.50 -21.89
C PHE A 264 13.65 -5.72 -20.73
N LEU A 265 14.03 -5.33 -19.51
CA LEU A 265 13.17 -5.46 -18.33
C LEU A 265 11.84 -4.70 -18.48
N LYS A 266 11.86 -3.49 -19.04
CA LYS A 266 10.64 -2.73 -19.38
C LYS A 266 9.81 -3.42 -20.46
N SER A 267 10.46 -4.01 -21.47
CA SER A 267 9.79 -4.73 -22.56
C SER A 267 9.07 -6.01 -22.12
N LEU A 268 9.38 -6.53 -20.92
CA LEU A 268 8.70 -7.71 -20.39
C LEU A 268 7.23 -7.44 -20.12
N ILE A 269 6.85 -6.19 -19.85
CA ILE A 269 5.51 -5.82 -19.42
C ILE A 269 4.67 -5.35 -20.63
N PRO A 270 3.56 -6.04 -20.95
CA PRO A 270 2.60 -5.64 -21.97
C PRO A 270 2.02 -4.24 -21.73
N ASP A 271 1.65 -3.54 -22.80
CA ASP A 271 1.13 -2.17 -22.74
C ASP A 271 -0.20 -2.08 -21.96
N GLU A 272 -1.03 -3.14 -22.00
CA GLU A 272 -2.32 -3.23 -21.33
C GLU A 272 -2.21 -3.15 -19.79
N ILE A 273 -1.11 -3.68 -19.25
CA ILE A 273 -0.82 -3.71 -17.81
C ILE A 273 0.36 -2.81 -17.42
N LYS A 274 0.81 -1.94 -18.33
CA LYS A 274 1.94 -1.03 -18.09
C LYS A 274 1.72 -0.09 -16.90
N SER A 275 0.47 0.24 -16.57
CA SER A 275 0.18 1.06 -15.37
C SER A 275 0.52 0.34 -14.07
N LEU A 276 0.56 -1.00 -14.07
CA LEU A 276 0.92 -1.83 -12.91
C LEU A 276 2.44 -2.00 -12.73
N LEU A 277 3.24 -1.38 -13.60
CA LEU A 277 4.68 -1.25 -13.48
C LEU A 277 5.04 0.08 -12.81
N GLU A 278 5.80 -0.01 -11.72
CA GLU A 278 6.47 1.13 -11.11
C GLU A 278 7.92 1.22 -11.60
N TYR A 279 8.35 2.42 -11.97
CA TYR A 279 9.74 2.71 -12.34
C TYR A 279 10.23 3.89 -11.52
N SER A 280 10.75 3.59 -10.33
CA SER A 280 11.36 4.57 -9.44
C SER A 280 12.23 3.88 -8.39
N ASP A 281 13.11 4.63 -7.75
CA ASP A 281 13.89 4.18 -6.59
C ASP A 281 13.08 4.33 -5.28
N PHE A 282 13.67 4.02 -4.13
CA PHE A 282 13.07 4.34 -2.82
C PHE A 282 13.44 5.73 -2.31
N HIS A 283 14.18 6.52 -3.08
CA HIS A 283 14.73 7.79 -2.61
C HIS A 283 13.59 8.80 -2.38
N ASN A 284 13.67 9.57 -1.30
CA ASN A 284 12.66 10.54 -0.87
C ASN A 284 11.24 10.00 -0.65
N LYS A 285 11.03 8.68 -0.65
CA LYS A 285 9.72 8.08 -0.37
C LYS A 285 9.60 7.77 1.12
N GLN A 286 8.47 8.11 1.72
CA GLN A 286 8.18 7.68 3.08
C GLN A 286 7.79 6.20 3.09
N GLU A 287 7.91 5.54 4.24
CA GLU A 287 7.56 4.13 4.40
C GLU A 287 6.13 3.81 3.92
N LYS A 288 5.18 4.71 4.21
CA LYS A 288 3.78 4.60 3.76
C LYS A 288 3.64 4.61 2.23
N ASP A 289 4.48 5.39 1.53
CA ASP A 289 4.43 5.52 0.08
C ASP A 289 5.01 4.25 -0.57
N ILE A 290 6.10 3.73 0.01
CA ILE A 290 6.72 2.46 -0.40
C ILE A 290 5.74 1.30 -0.19
N LEU A 291 5.04 1.26 0.94
CA LEU A 291 4.01 0.25 1.21
C LEU A 291 2.84 0.36 0.22
N TYR A 292 2.34 1.57 -0.05
CA TYR A 292 1.29 1.79 -1.03
C TYR A 292 1.71 1.31 -2.42
N LEU A 293 2.89 1.72 -2.92
CA LEU A 293 3.42 1.26 -4.20
C LEU A 293 3.58 -0.27 -4.24
N GLY A 294 4.12 -0.86 -3.17
CA GLY A 294 4.29 -2.31 -3.08
C GLY A 294 2.98 -3.10 -3.09
N SER A 295 1.87 -2.48 -2.69
CA SER A 295 0.53 -3.08 -2.71
C SER A 295 -0.30 -2.78 -3.95
N SER A 296 0.01 -1.69 -4.66
CA SER A 296 -0.75 -1.20 -5.82
C SER A 296 -0.08 -1.49 -7.17
N LYS A 297 1.11 -2.10 -7.16
CA LYS A 297 1.89 -2.40 -8.37
C LYS A 297 2.29 -3.86 -8.37
N VAL A 298 2.12 -4.55 -9.49
CA VAL A 298 2.52 -5.95 -9.65
C VAL A 298 4.03 -6.05 -9.90
N TYR A 299 4.59 -5.04 -10.55
CA TYR A 299 5.98 -5.01 -11.00
C TYR A 299 6.64 -3.73 -10.51
N TRP A 300 7.80 -3.85 -9.88
CA TRP A 300 8.61 -2.69 -9.50
C TRP A 300 10.01 -2.84 -10.08
N LEU A 301 10.30 -2.03 -11.10
CA LEU A 301 11.63 -1.88 -11.66
C LEU A 301 12.38 -0.84 -10.85
N LEU A 302 13.25 -1.27 -9.94
CA LEU A 302 14.07 -0.38 -9.14
C LEU A 302 15.18 0.22 -10.00
N ASP A 303 15.14 1.54 -10.15
CA ASP A 303 16.24 2.29 -10.75
C ASP A 303 17.40 2.40 -9.76
N GLU A 304 18.63 2.38 -10.25
CA GLU A 304 19.86 2.47 -9.43
C GLU A 304 19.88 1.54 -8.21
N ILE A 305 19.43 0.30 -8.38
CA ILE A 305 19.30 -0.66 -7.28
C ILE A 305 20.64 -0.93 -6.58
N ASP A 306 21.78 -0.72 -7.25
CA ASP A 306 23.12 -0.83 -6.67
C ASP A 306 23.33 0.07 -5.45
N ARG A 307 22.63 1.21 -5.35
CA ARG A 307 22.66 2.10 -4.18
C ARG A 307 22.04 1.47 -2.94
N TYR A 308 21.14 0.50 -3.11
CA TYR A 308 20.44 -0.20 -2.04
C TYR A 308 21.05 -1.56 -1.69
N LEU A 309 22.10 -1.98 -2.39
CA LEU A 309 22.77 -3.27 -2.16
C LEU A 309 24.01 -3.14 -1.27
N LYS A 310 24.36 -1.92 -0.86
CA LYS A 310 25.49 -1.61 0.03
C LYS A 310 25.05 -1.04 1.38
N GLY A 311 25.62 -1.56 2.46
CA GLY A 311 25.52 -0.98 3.81
C GLY A 311 24.12 -1.05 4.43
N ALA A 312 23.74 -0.02 5.21
CA ALA A 312 22.48 -0.01 5.98
C ALA A 312 21.22 -0.08 5.10
N LYS A 313 21.25 0.49 3.89
CA LYS A 313 20.14 0.47 2.93
C LYS A 313 19.77 -0.95 2.46
N THR A 314 20.74 -1.88 2.50
CA THR A 314 20.48 -3.29 2.17
C THR A 314 19.55 -3.94 3.18
N SER A 315 19.66 -3.58 4.46
CA SER A 315 18.77 -4.07 5.51
C SER A 315 17.35 -3.54 5.31
N GLU A 316 17.18 -2.27 4.94
CA GLU A 316 15.88 -1.68 4.62
C GLU A 316 15.20 -2.36 3.43
N LEU A 317 15.94 -2.56 2.33
CA LEU A 317 15.44 -3.29 1.15
C LEU A 317 15.05 -4.74 1.53
N ARG A 318 15.87 -5.45 2.31
CA ARG A 318 15.57 -6.81 2.78
C ARG A 318 14.33 -6.85 3.68
N ASN A 319 14.16 -5.86 4.55
CA ASN A 319 12.99 -5.73 5.41
C ASN A 319 11.74 -5.51 4.56
N PHE A 320 11.80 -4.61 3.57
CA PHE A 320 10.70 -4.39 2.63
C PHE A 320 10.34 -5.65 1.84
N ILE A 321 11.34 -6.37 1.30
CA ILE A 321 11.12 -7.64 0.58
C ILE A 321 10.49 -8.70 1.50
N SER A 322 10.88 -8.76 2.78
CA SER A 322 10.35 -9.77 3.70
C SER A 322 8.98 -9.40 4.27
N ARG A 323 8.58 -8.13 4.17
CA ARG A 323 7.31 -7.64 4.70
C ARG A 323 6.15 -8.08 3.79
N SER A 324 5.14 -8.72 4.39
CA SER A 324 3.93 -9.15 3.68
C SER A 324 2.96 -8.00 3.38
N GLY A 325 3.04 -6.92 4.17
CA GLY A 325 2.13 -5.80 4.08
C GLY A 325 2.17 -4.91 5.31
N GLY A 326 1.18 -4.04 5.45
CA GLY A 326 1.04 -3.17 6.61
C GLY A 326 -0.32 -2.49 6.64
N THR A 327 -0.70 -2.05 7.84
CA THR A 327 -1.96 -1.34 8.07
C THR A 327 -1.67 0.14 8.15
N GLU A 328 -2.18 0.92 7.20
CA GLU A 328 -1.96 2.36 7.14
C GLU A 328 -3.27 3.12 6.96
N ARG A 329 -3.33 4.33 7.51
CA ARG A 329 -4.48 5.22 7.32
C ARG A 329 -4.09 6.32 6.34
N ALA A 330 -4.73 6.31 5.17
CA ALA A 330 -4.57 7.40 4.22
C ALA A 330 -5.00 8.73 4.85
N ALA A 331 -4.41 9.83 4.40
CA ALA A 331 -4.82 11.16 4.84
C ALA A 331 -6.33 11.32 4.63
N TYR A 332 -7.03 11.86 5.65
CA TYR A 332 -8.49 12.04 5.65
C TYR A 332 -9.34 10.76 5.62
N ALA A 333 -8.75 9.57 5.57
CA ALA A 333 -9.49 8.32 5.72
C ALA A 333 -9.97 8.15 7.18
N LYS A 334 -11.22 7.68 7.32
CA LYS A 334 -11.83 7.38 8.63
C LYS A 334 -11.28 6.09 9.25
N PHE A 335 -10.99 5.10 8.41
CA PHE A 335 -10.54 3.77 8.84
C PHE A 335 -9.15 3.46 8.30
N HIS A 336 -8.44 2.58 9.01
CA HIS A 336 -7.19 2.02 8.51
C HIS A 336 -7.47 1.07 7.35
N THR A 337 -6.55 1.04 6.38
CA THR A 337 -6.58 0.12 5.24
C THR A 337 -5.43 -0.87 5.38
N GLU A 338 -5.71 -2.15 5.18
CA GLU A 338 -4.70 -3.19 5.13
C GLU A 338 -4.12 -3.27 3.71
N TYR A 339 -2.83 -2.99 3.58
CA TYR A 339 -2.08 -3.07 2.34
C TYR A 339 -1.27 -4.36 2.33
N THR A 340 -1.58 -5.28 1.42
CA THR A 340 -0.75 -6.49 1.21
C THR A 340 0.19 -6.22 0.05
N ARG A 341 1.47 -6.50 0.23
CA ARG A 341 2.48 -6.33 -0.82
C ARG A 341 2.31 -7.43 -1.87
N ILE A 342 2.19 -7.02 -3.12
CA ILE A 342 2.11 -7.92 -4.28
C ILE A 342 3.24 -7.72 -5.27
N CYS A 343 4.00 -6.62 -5.12
CA CYS A 343 5.00 -6.23 -6.10
C CYS A 343 6.15 -7.23 -6.18
N SER A 344 6.47 -7.67 -7.40
CA SER A 344 7.71 -8.35 -7.72
C SER A 344 8.76 -7.34 -8.15
N ILE A 345 9.90 -7.38 -7.49
CA ILE A 345 10.97 -6.39 -7.68
C ILE A 345 12.00 -6.95 -8.66
N PHE A 346 12.42 -6.12 -9.61
CA PHE A 346 13.53 -6.43 -10.49
C PHE A 346 14.35 -5.18 -10.81
N GLY A 347 15.56 -5.39 -11.32
CA GLY A 347 16.49 -4.29 -11.58
C GLY A 347 17.63 -4.66 -12.52
N ALA A 348 18.29 -3.63 -13.03
CA ALA A 348 19.52 -3.75 -13.80
C ALA A 348 20.70 -3.20 -12.99
N LEU A 349 21.84 -3.87 -13.08
CA LEU A 349 23.05 -3.55 -12.34
C LEU A 349 24.24 -3.44 -13.28
N ASN A 350 25.05 -2.40 -13.11
CA ASN A 350 26.34 -2.25 -13.79
C ASN A 350 27.51 -2.90 -13.02
N PRO A 351 27.72 -2.59 -11.72
CA PRO A 351 28.88 -3.10 -11.01
C PRO A 351 28.87 -4.63 -10.91
N THR A 352 30.06 -5.23 -10.86
CA THR A 352 30.26 -6.67 -10.67
C THR A 352 30.25 -7.05 -9.19
N GLU A 353 30.82 -6.22 -8.33
CA GLU A 353 30.81 -6.38 -6.87
C GLU A 353 29.89 -5.32 -6.25
N PHE A 354 28.79 -5.78 -5.66
CA PHE A 354 27.77 -4.88 -5.11
C PHE A 354 27.01 -5.46 -3.92
N LEU A 355 27.05 -6.78 -3.70
CA LEU A 355 26.38 -7.40 -2.57
C LEU A 355 27.26 -7.33 -1.32
N SER A 356 26.78 -6.66 -0.28
CA SER A 356 27.32 -6.83 1.08
C SER A 356 27.11 -8.26 1.57
N GLU A 357 28.10 -8.80 2.28
CA GLU A 357 28.02 -10.14 2.85
C GLU A 357 26.89 -10.24 3.89
N ASP A 358 26.22 -11.38 3.92
CA ASP A 358 25.05 -11.67 4.77
C ASP A 358 25.13 -13.13 5.22
N GLU A 359 24.80 -13.40 6.48
CA GLU A 359 24.74 -14.74 7.09
C GLU A 359 23.85 -15.70 6.28
N THR A 360 22.81 -15.18 5.63
CA THR A 360 21.87 -15.94 4.80
C THR A 360 22.35 -16.18 3.36
N GLY A 361 23.51 -15.64 2.97
CA GLY A 361 24.08 -15.81 1.64
C GLY A 361 23.32 -15.09 0.53
N ASN A 362 22.60 -14.01 0.86
CA ASN A 362 21.89 -13.17 -0.11
C ASN A 362 20.81 -13.91 -0.95
N ARG A 363 20.13 -14.91 -0.37
CA ARG A 363 19.10 -15.74 -1.06
C ARG A 363 17.93 -14.96 -1.68
N ARG A 364 17.70 -13.71 -1.25
CA ARG A 364 16.62 -12.83 -1.75
C ARG A 364 16.94 -12.20 -3.10
N PHE A 365 18.14 -12.40 -3.64
CA PHE A 365 18.56 -11.85 -4.92
C PHE A 365 18.79 -12.98 -5.91
N LEU A 366 18.17 -12.92 -7.08
CA LEU A 366 18.39 -13.84 -8.19
C LEU A 366 19.13 -13.08 -9.29
N ILE A 367 20.45 -13.26 -9.36
CA ILE A 367 21.33 -12.40 -10.17
C ILE A 367 21.87 -13.17 -11.37
N PHE A 368 21.72 -12.59 -12.56
CA PHE A 368 22.30 -13.10 -13.80
C PHE A 368 23.22 -12.09 -14.47
N THR A 369 24.44 -12.51 -14.79
CA THR A 369 25.42 -11.70 -15.54
C THR A 369 25.24 -11.95 -17.02
N ILE A 370 24.96 -10.91 -17.79
CA ILE A 370 24.88 -11.00 -19.25
C ILE A 370 26.27 -10.96 -19.88
N LYS A 371 26.52 -11.84 -20.86
CA LYS A 371 27.77 -11.90 -21.64
C LYS A 371 27.84 -10.82 -22.69
N ASN A 372 26.76 -10.67 -23.44
CA ASN A 372 26.65 -9.81 -24.62
C ASN A 372 25.46 -8.84 -24.44
N PRO A 373 25.37 -7.78 -25.26
CA PRO A 373 24.15 -7.00 -25.37
C PRO A 373 22.94 -7.90 -25.61
N ILE A 374 21.83 -7.61 -24.94
CA ILE A 374 20.58 -8.35 -25.13
C ILE A 374 20.06 -8.06 -26.55
N ASP A 375 19.64 -9.10 -27.26
CA ASP A 375 18.99 -8.98 -28.58
C ASP A 375 17.58 -8.40 -28.41
N ILE A 376 17.53 -7.06 -28.29
CA ILE A 376 16.32 -6.33 -27.96
C ILE A 376 15.32 -6.32 -29.11
N ASP A 377 15.80 -6.33 -30.36
CA ASP A 377 14.95 -6.35 -31.54
C ASP A 377 14.18 -7.67 -31.60
N LYS A 378 14.88 -8.80 -31.46
CA LYS A 378 14.22 -10.11 -31.35
C LYS A 378 13.28 -10.15 -30.15
N ALA A 379 13.70 -9.65 -28.99
CA ALA A 379 12.84 -9.63 -27.81
C ALA A 379 11.55 -8.82 -28.02
N ASN A 380 11.59 -7.73 -28.78
CA ASN A 380 10.43 -6.88 -29.08
C ASN A 380 9.48 -7.51 -30.11
N THR A 381 9.98 -8.36 -31.02
CA THR A 381 9.12 -9.11 -31.95
C THR A 381 8.27 -10.18 -31.28
N ILE A 382 8.64 -10.62 -30.06
CA ILE A 382 7.90 -11.65 -29.33
C ILE A 382 6.71 -11.00 -28.64
N ASN A 383 5.51 -11.44 -29.02
CA ASN A 383 4.27 -10.98 -28.40
C ASN A 383 4.23 -11.36 -26.91
N LYS A 384 4.23 -10.34 -26.03
CA LYS A 384 4.24 -10.52 -24.57
C LYS A 384 2.95 -11.15 -24.05
N ASN A 385 1.82 -10.93 -24.72
CA ASN A 385 0.54 -11.54 -24.34
C ASN A 385 0.60 -13.07 -24.49
N LEU A 386 1.33 -13.60 -25.47
CA LEU A 386 1.55 -15.06 -25.62
C LEU A 386 2.41 -15.63 -24.48
N ILE A 387 3.42 -14.88 -24.03
CA ILE A 387 4.25 -15.27 -22.88
C ILE A 387 3.41 -15.33 -21.60
N TYR A 388 2.66 -14.26 -21.31
CA TYR A 388 1.79 -14.24 -20.13
C TYR A 388 0.71 -15.33 -20.19
N SER A 389 0.12 -15.55 -21.37
CA SER A 389 -0.87 -16.60 -21.60
C SER A 389 -0.29 -17.99 -21.32
N GLN A 390 0.92 -18.27 -21.83
CA GLN A 390 1.64 -19.51 -21.55
C GLN A 390 1.86 -19.70 -20.05
N LEU A 391 2.48 -18.73 -19.38
CA LEU A 391 2.83 -18.84 -17.97
C LEU A 391 1.59 -18.92 -17.07
N TYR A 392 0.53 -18.17 -17.39
CA TYR A 392 -0.73 -18.23 -16.66
C TYR A 392 -1.39 -19.61 -16.78
N ASN A 393 -1.42 -20.20 -17.98
CA ASN A 393 -1.90 -21.57 -18.16
C ASN A 393 -1.07 -22.60 -17.37
N GLU A 394 0.25 -22.45 -17.35
CA GLU A 394 1.12 -23.32 -16.54
C GLU A 394 0.88 -23.15 -15.03
N ILE A 395 0.56 -21.93 -14.56
CA ILE A 395 0.18 -21.67 -13.17
C ILE A 395 -1.15 -22.37 -12.85
N LEU A 396 -2.17 -22.21 -13.71
CA LEU A 396 -3.49 -22.83 -13.52
C LEU A 396 -3.45 -24.37 -13.54
N LYS A 397 -2.55 -24.96 -14.34
CA LYS A 397 -2.35 -26.41 -14.41
C LYS A 397 -1.48 -26.95 -13.27
N SER A 398 -0.75 -26.09 -12.56
CA SER A 398 0.10 -26.51 -11.46
C SER A 398 -0.73 -27.09 -10.33
N ARG A 399 -0.42 -28.34 -9.97
CA ARG A 399 -1.01 -29.02 -8.80
C ARG A 399 -0.09 -28.99 -7.58
N ASN A 400 1.16 -28.57 -7.77
CA ASN A 400 2.19 -28.65 -6.73
C ASN A 400 2.72 -27.25 -6.39
N LYS A 401 2.70 -26.92 -5.09
CA LYS A 401 3.29 -25.69 -4.55
C LYS A 401 4.76 -25.51 -5.01
N LYS A 402 5.50 -26.60 -5.26
CA LYS A 402 6.90 -26.57 -5.74
C LYS A 402 7.11 -25.93 -7.12
N ASP A 403 6.08 -25.85 -7.96
CA ASP A 403 6.19 -25.24 -9.31
C ASP A 403 6.14 -23.71 -9.24
N ILE A 404 5.68 -23.17 -8.11
CA ILE A 404 5.59 -21.75 -7.84
C ILE A 404 6.69 -21.36 -6.85
N TYR A 405 6.75 -21.99 -5.67
CA TYR A 405 7.68 -21.60 -4.61
C TYR A 405 9.08 -22.19 -4.78
N TRP A 406 10.09 -21.45 -4.32
CA TRP A 406 11.47 -21.93 -4.27
C TRP A 406 11.64 -23.12 -3.34
N THR A 407 12.26 -24.17 -3.84
CA THR A 407 12.66 -25.33 -3.06
C THR A 407 13.96 -25.04 -2.27
N GLN A 408 14.27 -25.88 -1.29
CA GLN A 408 15.50 -25.72 -0.52
C GLN A 408 16.76 -25.91 -1.39
N SER A 409 16.73 -26.81 -2.38
CA SER A 409 17.84 -27.01 -3.32
C SER A 409 18.04 -25.82 -4.25
N GLU A 410 16.97 -25.24 -4.79
CA GLU A 410 17.04 -24.02 -5.60
C GLU A 410 17.58 -22.84 -4.80
N ASN A 411 17.13 -22.66 -3.55
CA ASN A 411 17.67 -21.62 -2.68
C ASN A 411 19.18 -21.79 -2.43
N ARG A 412 19.69 -23.02 -2.33
CA ARG A 412 21.15 -23.27 -2.21
C ARG A 412 21.88 -22.85 -3.47
N LEU A 413 21.36 -23.19 -4.65
CA LEU A 413 21.94 -22.79 -5.94
C LEU A 413 21.95 -21.27 -6.11
N ILE A 414 20.89 -20.56 -5.66
CA ILE A 414 20.86 -19.10 -5.67
C ILE A 414 21.97 -18.52 -4.79
N VAL A 415 22.13 -19.06 -3.57
CA VAL A 415 23.19 -18.62 -2.65
C VAL A 415 24.59 -18.88 -3.21
N GLU A 416 24.81 -20.04 -3.84
CA GLU A 416 26.08 -20.39 -4.49
C GLU A 416 26.36 -19.47 -5.67
N ASN A 417 25.37 -19.24 -6.53
CA ASN A 417 25.44 -18.32 -7.65
C ASN A 417 25.79 -16.89 -7.19
N ASN A 418 25.21 -16.44 -6.07
CA ASN A 418 25.40 -15.09 -5.59
C ASN A 418 26.78 -14.83 -5.00
N PHE A 419 27.50 -15.88 -4.60
CA PHE A 419 28.82 -15.75 -3.99
C PHE A 419 29.81 -14.97 -4.86
N ARG A 420 29.67 -15.02 -6.19
CA ARG A 420 30.54 -14.32 -7.14
C ARG A 420 30.36 -12.79 -7.16
N TYR A 421 29.27 -12.27 -6.60
CA TYR A 421 28.94 -10.83 -6.55
C TYR A 421 29.17 -10.19 -5.18
N ASN A 422 29.56 -10.99 -4.19
CA ASN A 422 29.98 -10.48 -2.90
C ASN A 422 31.22 -9.59 -3.08
N TYR A 423 31.34 -8.56 -2.23
CA TYR A 423 32.59 -7.81 -2.11
C TYR A 423 33.74 -8.75 -1.76
N SER A 424 34.56 -9.07 -2.75
CA SER A 424 35.65 -10.02 -2.66
C SER A 424 37.00 -9.32 -2.75
N SER A 425 37.05 -8.04 -3.14
CA SER A 425 38.32 -7.34 -3.39
C SER A 425 39.26 -7.43 -2.18
N HIS A 426 38.77 -7.18 -0.96
CA HIS A 426 39.66 -7.11 0.19
C HIS A 426 40.20 -8.47 0.65
N HIS A 427 39.35 -9.48 0.83
CA HIS A 427 39.81 -10.83 1.20
C HIS A 427 40.70 -11.43 0.13
N LYS A 428 40.36 -11.24 -1.16
CA LYS A 428 41.17 -11.74 -2.27
C LYS A 428 42.54 -11.07 -2.29
N GLU A 429 42.59 -9.75 -2.20
CA GLU A 429 43.85 -8.99 -2.18
C GLU A 429 44.70 -9.38 -0.98
N LEU A 430 44.13 -9.53 0.21
CA LEU A 430 44.87 -9.93 1.41
C LEU A 430 45.37 -11.37 1.32
N ILE A 431 44.52 -12.29 0.86
CA ILE A 431 44.92 -13.68 0.67
C ILE A 431 46.06 -13.74 -0.34
N LEU A 432 45.95 -13.10 -1.50
CA LEU A 432 47.01 -13.08 -2.51
C LEU A 432 48.24 -12.27 -2.10
N LYS A 433 48.10 -11.31 -1.18
CA LYS A 433 49.22 -10.57 -0.61
C LYS A 433 50.09 -11.47 0.25
N TYR A 434 49.48 -12.30 1.10
CA TYR A 434 50.20 -13.11 2.10
C TYR A 434 50.40 -14.58 1.71
N PHE A 435 49.57 -15.11 0.82
CA PHE A 435 49.55 -16.51 0.47
C PHE A 435 49.57 -16.72 -1.05
N SER A 436 50.35 -17.70 -1.50
CA SER A 436 50.34 -18.20 -2.87
C SER A 436 49.89 -19.67 -2.92
N PRO A 437 49.17 -20.08 -3.97
CA PRO A 437 48.69 -21.46 -4.10
C PRO A 437 49.85 -22.42 -4.35
N ILE A 438 49.89 -23.53 -3.61
CA ILE A 438 50.83 -24.63 -3.79
C ILE A 438 50.08 -25.87 -4.28
N LYS A 439 50.61 -26.58 -5.28
CA LYS A 439 50.12 -27.92 -5.66
C LYS A 439 50.62 -28.97 -4.68
N LYS A 440 49.86 -30.04 -4.49
CA LYS A 440 50.22 -31.12 -3.55
C LYS A 440 51.64 -31.69 -3.78
N GLU A 441 52.07 -31.77 -5.03
CA GLU A 441 53.37 -32.31 -5.45
C GLU A 441 54.55 -31.42 -5.04
N ASP A 442 54.33 -30.10 -5.03
CA ASP A 442 55.35 -29.09 -4.73
C ASP A 442 55.42 -28.76 -3.22
N PHE A 443 54.54 -29.36 -2.42
CA PHE A 443 54.46 -29.11 -0.99
C PHE A 443 55.54 -29.87 -0.22
N ASP A 444 56.62 -29.17 0.11
CA ASP A 444 57.63 -29.63 1.06
C ASP A 444 57.29 -29.23 2.51
N LYS A 445 57.23 -30.20 3.43
CA LYS A 445 57.00 -29.96 4.87
C LYS A 445 58.20 -29.34 5.57
N ASN A 446 59.40 -29.49 5.02
CA ASN A 446 60.63 -28.97 5.61
C ASN A 446 60.89 -27.52 5.17
N ASN A 447 60.15 -27.00 4.19
CA ASN A 447 60.22 -25.60 3.78
C ASN A 447 59.38 -24.74 4.73
N GLU A 448 60.02 -23.80 5.42
CA GLU A 448 59.37 -22.93 6.42
C GLU A 448 58.24 -22.07 5.84
N LEU A 449 58.30 -21.76 4.54
CA LEU A 449 57.29 -20.97 3.83
C LEU A 449 56.05 -21.79 3.46
N HIS A 450 56.15 -23.11 3.44
CA HIS A 450 55.04 -23.99 3.08
C HIS A 450 54.24 -24.34 4.34
N LYS A 451 52.98 -23.88 4.38
CA LYS A 451 52.07 -24.15 5.51
C LYS A 451 50.83 -24.88 5.05
N SER A 452 50.28 -25.71 5.94
CA SER A 452 48.95 -26.32 5.79
C SER A 452 48.02 -25.64 6.79
N LEU A 453 47.28 -24.62 6.33
CA LEU A 453 46.44 -23.79 7.20
C LEU A 453 44.96 -24.01 6.95
N ASN A 454 44.15 -24.04 8.01
CA ASN A 454 42.70 -24.03 7.91
C ASN A 454 42.17 -22.59 7.71
N SER A 455 40.89 -22.43 7.36
CA SER A 455 40.31 -21.10 7.11
C SER A 455 40.39 -20.14 8.31
N THR A 456 40.39 -20.67 9.53
CA THR A 456 40.49 -19.89 10.77
C THR A 456 41.92 -19.41 10.97
N GLU A 457 42.91 -20.30 10.82
CA GLU A 457 44.34 -19.95 10.92
C GLU A 457 44.75 -18.91 9.87
N ILE A 458 44.21 -19.01 8.66
CA ILE A 458 44.43 -17.98 7.61
C ILE A 458 43.81 -16.64 8.03
N MET A 459 42.63 -16.66 8.67
CA MET A 459 42.00 -15.44 9.16
C MET A 459 42.80 -14.80 10.28
N GLU A 460 43.22 -15.61 11.26
CA GLU A 460 44.02 -15.18 12.40
C GLU A 460 45.33 -14.54 11.93
N PHE A 461 46.04 -15.19 10.99
CA PHE A 461 47.26 -14.63 10.39
C PHE A 461 47.03 -13.23 9.79
N ILE A 462 45.93 -13.04 9.05
CA ILE A 462 45.63 -11.74 8.43
C ILE A 462 45.22 -10.71 9.50
N LEU A 463 44.48 -11.11 10.53
CA LEU A 463 44.04 -10.22 11.61
C LEU A 463 45.18 -9.81 12.56
N GLU A 464 46.20 -10.66 12.74
CA GLU A 464 47.42 -10.29 13.48
C GLU A 464 48.12 -9.09 12.81
N ILE A 465 48.18 -9.09 11.49
CA ILE A 465 48.83 -8.01 10.72
C ILE A 465 47.88 -6.81 10.55
N HIS A 466 46.58 -7.06 10.41
CA HIS A 466 45.55 -6.04 10.17
C HIS A 466 44.37 -6.15 11.15
N PRO A 467 44.55 -5.74 12.41
CA PRO A 467 43.57 -6.00 13.48
C PRO A 467 42.26 -5.22 13.35
N LYS A 468 42.21 -4.19 12.49
CA LYS A 468 41.01 -3.36 12.27
C LYS A 468 40.11 -3.90 11.16
N LEU A 469 40.47 -4.99 10.51
CA LEU A 469 39.69 -5.55 9.41
C LEU A 469 38.55 -6.43 9.90
N ASN A 470 37.43 -6.37 9.19
CA ASN A 470 36.32 -7.27 9.42
C ASN A 470 36.41 -8.42 8.42
N LEU A 471 36.90 -9.58 8.88
CA LEU A 471 37.06 -10.79 8.06
C LEU A 471 36.11 -11.89 8.53
N TYR A 472 35.58 -12.67 7.58
CA TYR A 472 34.68 -13.79 7.85
C TYR A 472 35.31 -15.11 7.41
N ILE A 473 35.39 -16.08 8.32
CA ILE A 473 36.02 -17.41 8.10
C ILE A 473 35.43 -18.12 6.88
N ARG A 474 34.10 -18.05 6.71
CA ARG A 474 33.38 -18.69 5.60
C ARG A 474 33.77 -18.09 4.25
N THR A 475 34.05 -16.79 4.23
CA THR A 475 34.49 -16.05 3.04
C THR A 475 35.91 -16.45 2.68
N ILE A 476 36.82 -16.51 3.64
CA ILE A 476 38.22 -16.95 3.41
C ILE A 476 38.24 -18.34 2.77
N GLY A 477 37.56 -19.33 3.36
CA GLY A 477 37.57 -20.68 2.81
C GLY A 477 37.07 -20.75 1.36
N LYS A 478 36.00 -20.03 1.04
CA LYS A 478 35.48 -20.00 -0.34
C LYS A 478 36.36 -19.20 -1.29
N THR A 479 36.96 -18.09 -0.84
CA THR A 479 37.89 -17.28 -1.64
C THR A 479 39.15 -18.08 -1.98
N MET A 480 39.69 -18.85 -1.02
CA MET A 480 40.81 -19.79 -1.25
C MET A 480 40.48 -20.81 -2.35
N GLN A 481 39.29 -21.41 -2.31
CA GLN A 481 38.85 -22.34 -3.36
C GLN A 481 38.76 -21.66 -4.72
N ARG A 482 38.20 -20.44 -4.78
CA ARG A 482 38.08 -19.66 -6.03
C ARG A 482 39.44 -19.26 -6.61
N LEU A 483 40.41 -18.98 -5.74
CA LEU A 483 41.78 -18.67 -6.13
C LEU A 483 42.60 -19.91 -6.53
N GLY A 484 42.02 -21.11 -6.46
CA GLY A 484 42.66 -22.35 -6.89
C GLY A 484 43.61 -22.95 -5.87
N PHE A 485 43.51 -22.59 -4.59
CA PHE A 485 44.34 -23.20 -3.55
C PHE A 485 43.97 -24.68 -3.34
N TYR A 486 44.99 -25.53 -3.24
CA TYR A 486 44.78 -26.96 -3.02
C TYR A 486 44.21 -27.22 -1.62
N GLN A 487 43.03 -27.85 -1.57
CA GLN A 487 42.37 -28.21 -0.32
C GLN A 487 42.71 -29.66 0.06
N ASN A 488 43.35 -29.82 1.22
CA ASN A 488 43.64 -31.11 1.80
C ASN A 488 42.47 -31.56 2.70
N LYS A 489 41.99 -32.79 2.49
CA LYS A 489 40.96 -33.41 3.34
C LYS A 489 41.68 -34.20 4.44
N SER A 490 42.03 -33.53 5.54
CA SER A 490 42.39 -34.25 6.77
C SER A 490 41.12 -34.63 7.55
N HIS A 491 41.22 -35.63 8.43
CA HIS A 491 40.10 -36.37 9.05
C HIS A 491 38.89 -35.53 9.51
N LYS A 492 37.69 -35.98 9.10
CA LYS A 492 36.28 -35.71 9.52
C LYS A 492 35.81 -34.34 10.07
N VAL A 493 36.65 -33.38 10.46
CA VAL A 493 36.20 -32.16 11.17
C VAL A 493 36.82 -30.85 10.62
N SER A 494 37.99 -30.85 9.97
CA SER A 494 38.55 -29.61 9.38
C SER A 494 39.20 -29.82 8.00
N ARG A 495 38.97 -28.85 7.10
CA ARG A 495 39.61 -28.79 5.78
C ARG A 495 40.76 -27.80 5.86
N SER A 496 41.96 -28.20 5.44
CA SER A 496 43.13 -27.32 5.37
C SER A 496 43.50 -26.99 3.92
N TYR A 497 44.21 -25.90 3.71
CA TYR A 497 44.73 -25.44 2.43
C TYR A 497 46.25 -25.46 2.47
N LEU A 498 46.88 -25.96 1.41
CA LEU A 498 48.32 -25.85 1.24
C LEU A 498 48.63 -24.47 0.66
N VAL A 499 49.45 -23.70 1.37
CA VAL A 499 49.77 -22.31 1.05
C VAL A 499 51.28 -22.09 1.12
N SER A 500 51.81 -21.26 0.24
CA SER A 500 53.14 -20.65 0.41
C SER A 500 52.93 -19.30 1.06
N LEU A 501 53.64 -19.01 2.13
CA LEU A 501 53.77 -17.66 2.65
C LEU A 501 54.54 -16.82 1.63
N ASN A 502 54.02 -15.65 1.31
CA ASN A 502 54.72 -14.67 0.51
C ASN A 502 55.64 -13.88 1.45
N ASN A 503 56.96 -13.95 1.23
CA ASN A 503 57.90 -13.05 1.89
C ASN A 503 57.67 -11.64 1.33
N LYS A 504 56.96 -10.82 2.10
CA LYS A 504 56.96 -9.37 1.92
C LYS A 504 57.05 -8.76 3.31
N ASP A 505 58.13 -8.02 3.50
CA ASP A 505 58.48 -7.23 4.69
C ASP A 505 57.28 -6.54 5.36
#